data_AF-A0A5C6YMN4-F1
#
_entry.id   AF-A0A5C6YMN4-F1
#
_cell.length_a   1.000
_cell.length_b   1.000
_cell.length_c   1.000
_cell.angle_alpha   90.00
_cell.angle_beta   90.00
_cell.angle_gamma   90.00
#
_symmetry.space_group_name_H-M   'P 1'
#
loop_
_entity.id
_entity.type
_entity.pdbx_description
1 polymer ?
#
loop_
_entity_poly.entity_id
_entity_poly.type
_entity_poly.pdbx_seq_one_letter_code
_entity_poly.pdbx_strand_id
1 'polypeptide(L)'
;VIGMDAFLADFDLYFAKLFDGLRHDSGDPVEWGEKALAHYEQLRIDANTKRLVFSDALDMPKALALYRHFADRVQLGFGIGTQLSNDMGLPTLNIVIKLTHVNGQPVAKLSDSPGKTMCEDQTFLAYLRQVFKVPSPR
;
A
#
# COMPACT_ATOMS: atom_id res chain seq x y z
N VAL A 1 6.67 -3.33 4.69
CA VAL A 1 5.29 -3.64 4.21
C VAL A 1 5.31 -5.04 3.66
N ILE A 2 4.25 -5.81 3.89
CA ILE A 2 4.24 -7.26 3.69
C ILE A 2 3.06 -7.70 2.78
N GLY A 3 2.51 -6.74 2.03
CA GLY A 3 1.32 -6.92 1.19
C GLY A 3 0.02 -6.72 1.96
N MET A 4 -1.09 -6.55 1.22
CA MET A 4 -2.40 -6.25 1.81
C MET A 4 -2.97 -7.42 2.61
N ASP A 5 -2.83 -8.65 2.14
CA ASP A 5 -3.45 -9.81 2.80
C ASP A 5 -2.82 -10.08 4.17
N ALA A 6 -1.49 -9.98 4.28
CA ALA A 6 -0.79 -10.08 5.56
C ALA A 6 -1.16 -8.91 6.49
N PHE A 7 -1.30 -7.69 5.96
CA PHE A 7 -1.74 -6.55 6.73
C PHE A 7 -3.16 -6.73 7.30
N LEU A 8 -4.11 -7.21 6.51
CA LEU A 8 -5.49 -7.43 6.96
C LEU A 8 -5.59 -8.55 8.01
N ALA A 9 -4.70 -9.54 7.97
CA ALA A 9 -4.62 -10.57 9.01
C ALA A 9 -4.24 -10.00 10.39
N ASP A 10 -3.44 -8.93 10.42
CA ASP A 10 -3.05 -8.22 11.64
C ASP A 10 -4.01 -7.07 12.00
N PHE A 11 -4.77 -6.56 11.03
CA PHE A 11 -5.66 -5.40 11.19
C PHE A 11 -7.02 -5.77 11.78
N ASP A 12 -7.03 -6.21 13.04
CA ASP A 12 -8.24 -6.62 13.74
C ASP A 12 -9.24 -5.48 14.05
N LEU A 13 -10.34 -5.80 14.75
CA LEU A 13 -11.37 -4.83 15.13
C LEU A 13 -10.83 -3.68 15.98
N TYR A 14 -9.83 -3.93 16.84
CA TYR A 14 -9.25 -2.89 17.68
C TYR A 14 -8.51 -1.88 16.81
N PHE A 15 -7.63 -2.34 15.92
CA PHE A 15 -6.91 -1.45 15.01
C PHE A 15 -7.84 -0.76 14.01
N ALA A 16 -8.82 -1.47 13.46
CA ALA A 16 -9.77 -0.91 12.51
C ALA A 16 -10.67 0.18 13.13
N LYS A 17 -10.85 0.20 14.46
CA LYS A 17 -11.51 1.30 15.18
C LYS A 17 -10.57 2.43 15.56
N LEU A 18 -9.31 2.09 15.89
CA LEU A 18 -8.31 3.06 16.33
C LEU A 18 -7.82 3.96 15.18
N PHE A 19 -7.65 3.39 13.99
CA PHE A 19 -7.14 4.12 12.83
C PHE A 19 -8.27 4.73 11.99
N ASP A 20 -8.05 5.95 11.52
CA ASP A 20 -9.00 6.69 10.67
C ASP A 20 -9.07 6.14 9.23
N GLY A 21 -8.14 5.29 8.82
CA GLY A 21 -8.07 4.84 7.44
C GLY A 21 -6.80 4.09 7.08
N LEU A 22 -6.70 3.76 5.80
CA LEU A 22 -5.59 3.01 5.20
C LEU A 22 -4.97 3.79 4.04
N ARG A 23 -3.70 3.49 3.72
CA ARG A 23 -2.98 4.10 2.59
C ARG A 23 -2.49 3.05 1.61
N HIS A 24 -2.84 3.24 0.34
CA HIS A 24 -2.34 2.46 -0.80
C HIS A 24 -1.03 3.05 -1.34
N ASP A 25 -0.04 2.18 -1.49
CA ASP A 25 1.35 2.52 -1.85
C ASP A 25 2.02 1.47 -2.78
N SER A 26 1.28 0.42 -3.17
CA SER A 26 1.73 -0.62 -4.10
C SER A 26 0.58 -1.54 -4.53
N GLY A 27 0.70 -2.17 -5.71
CA GLY A 27 -0.28 -3.14 -6.21
C GLY A 27 -1.47 -2.49 -6.91
N ASP A 28 -2.45 -3.30 -7.33
CA ASP A 28 -3.67 -2.79 -7.96
C ASP A 28 -4.50 -1.96 -6.95
N PRO A 29 -4.73 -0.66 -7.19
CA PRO A 29 -5.46 0.19 -6.25
C PRO A 29 -6.94 -0.19 -6.11
N VAL A 30 -7.57 -0.72 -7.16
CA VAL A 30 -8.97 -1.14 -7.11
C VAL A 30 -9.08 -2.41 -6.28
N GLU A 31 -8.26 -3.43 -6.56
CA GLU A 31 -8.25 -4.67 -5.78
C GLU A 31 -7.97 -4.38 -4.30
N TRP A 32 -6.96 -3.53 -4.03
CA TRP A 32 -6.64 -3.11 -2.67
C TRP A 32 -7.80 -2.41 -1.97
N GLY A 33 -8.50 -1.51 -2.67
CA GLY A 33 -9.64 -0.77 -2.12
C GLY A 33 -10.84 -1.68 -1.83
N GLU A 34 -11.13 -2.63 -2.73
CA GLU A 34 -12.18 -3.63 -2.51
C GLU A 34 -11.88 -4.54 -1.32
N LYS A 35 -10.62 -4.98 -1.17
CA LYS A 35 -10.19 -5.75 0.00
C LYS A 35 -10.37 -4.96 1.30
N ALA A 36 -10.01 -3.67 1.30
CA ALA A 36 -10.20 -2.81 2.47
C ALA A 36 -11.68 -2.67 2.86
N LEU A 37 -12.57 -2.45 1.87
CA LEU A 37 -14.01 -2.32 2.11
C LEU A 37 -14.63 -3.62 2.61
N ALA A 38 -14.29 -4.75 1.99
CA ALA A 38 -14.75 -6.07 2.43
C ALA A 38 -14.30 -6.36 3.88
N HIS A 39 -13.09 -5.94 4.25
CA HIS A 39 -12.58 -6.10 5.61
C HIS A 39 -13.35 -5.26 6.63
N TYR A 40 -13.63 -3.99 6.33
CA TYR A 40 -14.47 -3.16 7.20
C TYR A 40 -15.88 -3.74 7.36
N GLU A 41 -16.47 -4.25 6.27
CA GLU A 41 -17.77 -4.92 6.31
C GLU A 41 -17.76 -6.17 7.21
N GLN A 42 -16.75 -7.03 7.08
CA GLN A 42 -16.57 -8.22 7.94
C GLN A 42 -16.46 -7.85 9.42
N LEU A 43 -15.82 -6.72 9.73
CA LEU A 43 -15.69 -6.19 11.08
C LEU A 43 -16.90 -5.35 11.55
N ARG A 44 -17.93 -5.22 10.71
CA ARG A 44 -19.14 -4.40 10.95
C ARG A 44 -18.82 -2.93 11.22
N ILE A 45 -17.84 -2.39 10.51
CA ILE A 45 -17.44 -0.99 10.55
C ILE A 45 -18.07 -0.27 9.34
N ASP A 46 -18.69 0.88 9.59
CA ASP A 46 -19.13 1.76 8.51
C ASP A 46 -17.92 2.39 7.82
N ALA A 47 -17.66 1.98 6.58
CA ALA A 47 -16.56 2.47 5.77
C ALA A 47 -16.64 3.97 5.47
N ASN A 48 -17.82 4.61 5.53
CA ASN A 48 -17.95 6.07 5.36
C ASN A 48 -17.28 6.87 6.49
N THR A 49 -17.04 6.22 7.64
CA THR A 49 -16.28 6.80 8.76
C THR A 49 -14.77 6.66 8.60
N LYS A 50 -14.31 6.00 7.53
CA LYS A 50 -12.91 5.70 7.26
C LYS A 50 -12.44 6.40 5.99
N ARG A 51 -11.12 6.47 5.83
CA ARG A 51 -10.47 7.05 4.65
C ARG A 51 -9.56 6.06 3.94
N LEU A 52 -9.65 6.02 2.62
CA LEU A 52 -8.64 5.37 1.77
C LEU A 52 -7.79 6.45 1.08
N VAL A 53 -6.50 6.43 1.34
CA VAL A 53 -5.54 7.35 0.73
C VAL A 53 -4.76 6.63 -0.36
N PHE A 54 -4.94 7.04 -1.61
CA PHE A 54 -4.20 6.51 -2.77
C PHE A 54 -2.98 7.38 -3.05
N SER A 55 -1.80 6.79 -3.15
CA SER A 55 -0.56 7.56 -3.32
C SER A 55 0.51 6.91 -4.21
N ASP A 56 0.25 5.73 -4.78
CA ASP A 56 1.21 5.05 -5.66
C ASP A 56 1.17 5.63 -7.08
N ALA A 57 2.16 6.47 -7.40
CA ALA A 57 2.44 6.97 -8.76
C ALA A 57 1.19 7.46 -9.54
N LEU A 58 0.33 8.22 -8.85
CA LEU A 58 -0.90 8.74 -9.43
C LEU A 58 -0.66 9.87 -10.43
N ASP A 59 -1.59 9.96 -11.38
CA ASP A 59 -1.85 11.12 -12.22
C ASP A 59 -3.33 11.52 -12.05
N MET A 60 -3.71 12.69 -12.60
CA MET A 60 -5.08 13.19 -12.48
C MET A 60 -6.14 12.22 -13.05
N PRO A 61 -5.96 11.63 -14.25
CA PRO A 61 -6.90 10.63 -14.77
C PRO A 61 -7.08 9.42 -13.85
N LYS A 62 -5.99 8.83 -13.32
CA LYS A 62 -6.07 7.69 -12.39
C LYS A 62 -6.78 8.06 -11.10
N ALA A 63 -6.46 9.22 -10.52
CA ALA A 63 -7.13 9.70 -9.31
C ALA A 63 -8.64 9.86 -9.54
N LEU A 64 -9.04 10.42 -10.68
CA LEU A 64 -10.46 10.57 -11.03
C LEU A 64 -11.17 9.24 -11.28
N ALA A 65 -10.50 8.27 -11.90
CA ALA A 65 -11.03 6.92 -12.10
C ALA A 65 -11.28 6.23 -10.75
N LEU A 66 -10.32 6.30 -9.83
CA LEU A 66 -10.46 5.78 -8.47
C LEU A 66 -11.55 6.50 -7.68
N TYR A 67 -11.66 7.83 -7.83
CA TYR A 67 -12.74 8.60 -7.23
C TYR A 67 -14.10 8.08 -7.69
N ARG A 68 -14.31 7.96 -9.00
CA ARG A 68 -15.58 7.44 -9.57
C ARG A 68 -15.92 6.03 -9.10
N HIS A 69 -14.91 5.21 -8.84
CA HIS A 69 -15.10 3.83 -8.38
C HIS A 69 -15.50 3.73 -6.90
N PHE A 70 -15.00 4.62 -6.03
CA PHE A 70 -15.13 4.49 -4.58
C PHE A 70 -15.89 5.61 -3.86
N ALA A 71 -16.17 6.76 -4.50
CA ALA A 71 -16.62 7.98 -3.81
C ALA A 71 -17.88 7.83 -2.96
N ASP A 72 -18.81 6.95 -3.36
CA ASP A 72 -20.07 6.74 -2.63
C ASP A 72 -19.95 5.71 -1.49
N ARG A 73 -18.77 5.11 -1.29
CA ARG A 73 -18.55 3.97 -0.38
C ARG A 73 -17.60 4.28 0.78
N VAL A 74 -16.69 5.24 0.59
CA VAL A 74 -15.64 5.59 1.57
C VAL A 74 -15.06 6.97 1.27
N GLN A 75 -14.51 7.63 2.29
CA GLN A 75 -13.80 8.89 2.08
C GLN A 75 -12.47 8.65 1.35
N LEU A 76 -12.13 9.52 0.41
CA LEU A 76 -10.95 9.37 -0.44
C LEU A 76 -9.94 10.49 -0.23
N GLY A 77 -8.66 10.13 -0.26
CA GLY A 77 -7.55 11.05 -0.37
C GLY A 77 -6.62 10.63 -1.51
N PHE A 78 -6.07 11.61 -2.24
CA PHE A 78 -5.15 11.35 -3.36
C PHE A 78 -3.85 12.11 -3.16
N GLY A 79 -2.75 11.39 -2.96
CA GLY A 79 -1.40 11.93 -2.91
C GLY A 79 -0.75 11.86 -4.29
N ILE A 80 -0.68 12.99 -4.98
CA ILE A 80 -0.03 13.11 -6.30
C ILE A 80 1.32 13.82 -6.09
N GLY A 81 2.42 13.10 -6.33
CA GLY A 81 3.78 13.60 -6.16
C GLY A 81 4.36 14.15 -7.46
N THR A 82 5.23 13.37 -8.11
CA THR A 82 6.00 13.77 -9.30
C THR A 82 5.17 14.41 -10.39
N GLN A 83 4.00 13.84 -10.71
CA GLN A 83 3.09 14.38 -11.74
C GLN A 83 2.52 15.76 -11.40
N LEU A 84 2.48 16.15 -10.13
CA LEU A 84 2.02 17.47 -9.72
C LEU A 84 3.19 18.47 -9.62
N SER A 85 4.32 18.04 -9.07
CA SER A 85 5.43 18.94 -8.71
C SER A 85 6.57 18.99 -9.72
N ASN A 86 6.63 18.08 -10.70
CA ASN A 86 7.73 17.95 -11.64
C ASN A 86 7.25 17.43 -13.03
N ASP A 87 6.12 17.94 -13.52
CA ASP A 87 5.61 17.67 -14.87
C ASP A 87 5.97 18.81 -15.83
N MET A 88 7.22 18.82 -16.29
CA MET A 88 7.78 19.86 -17.17
C MET A 88 8.04 19.34 -18.59
N GLY A 89 7.45 18.19 -18.96
CA GLY A 89 7.69 17.53 -20.26
C GLY A 89 9.09 16.90 -20.41
N LEU A 90 9.85 16.78 -19.32
CA LEU A 90 11.18 16.17 -19.29
C LEU A 90 11.17 14.88 -18.44
N PRO A 91 12.04 13.90 -18.75
CA PRO A 91 12.23 12.74 -17.89
C PRO A 91 12.65 13.15 -16.49
N THR A 92 11.92 12.67 -15.48
CA THR A 92 12.22 12.97 -14.07
C THR A 92 13.24 12.00 -13.51
N LEU A 93 14.11 12.47 -12.62
CA LEU A 93 15.00 11.61 -11.86
C LEU A 93 14.19 10.72 -10.90
N ASN A 94 14.43 9.42 -10.95
CA ASN A 94 13.83 8.45 -10.03
C ASN A 94 14.85 8.06 -8.95
N ILE A 95 14.82 8.79 -7.83
CA ILE A 95 15.76 8.64 -6.71
C ILE A 95 15.01 8.08 -5.50
N VAL A 96 15.60 7.08 -4.84
CA VAL A 96 15.04 6.47 -3.64
C VAL A 96 16.05 6.43 -2.50
N ILE A 97 15.58 6.67 -1.28
CA ILE A 97 16.31 6.39 -0.04
C ILE A 97 15.49 5.35 0.71
N LYS A 98 16.14 4.28 1.17
CA LYS A 98 15.48 3.18 1.88
C LYS A 98 16.26 2.82 3.13
N LEU A 99 15.53 2.45 4.19
CA LEU A 99 16.12 1.89 5.39
C LEU A 99 16.60 0.47 5.10
N THR A 100 17.87 0.18 5.40
CA THR A 100 18.48 -1.14 5.16
C THR A 100 18.72 -1.92 6.45
N HIS A 101 19.01 -1.22 7.56
CA HIS A 101 19.32 -1.85 8.85
C HIS A 101 18.75 -1.07 10.04
N VAL A 102 18.42 -1.79 11.10
CA VAL A 102 18.08 -1.26 12.43
C VAL A 102 18.77 -2.14 13.48
N ASN A 103 19.49 -1.54 14.44
CA ASN A 103 20.23 -2.27 15.48
C ASN A 103 21.18 -3.35 14.92
N GLY A 104 21.81 -3.08 13.76
CA GLY A 104 22.71 -4.02 13.08
C GLY A 104 22.01 -5.19 12.38
N GLN A 105 20.67 -5.27 12.40
CA GLN A 105 19.90 -6.32 11.73
C GLN A 105 19.28 -5.80 10.43
N PRO A 106 19.17 -6.64 9.38
CA PRO A 106 18.57 -6.26 8.11
C PRO A 106 17.07 -5.98 8.27
N VAL A 107 16.55 -5.05 7.47
CA VAL A 107 15.10 -4.82 7.32
C VAL A 107 14.70 -4.88 5.85
N ALA A 108 13.43 -5.18 5.58
CA ALA A 108 12.95 -5.30 4.22
C ALA A 108 11.52 -4.78 4.06
N LYS A 109 11.21 -4.31 2.84
CA LYS A 109 9.85 -4.08 2.34
C LYS A 109 9.55 -5.15 1.28
N LEU A 110 8.65 -6.07 1.59
CA LEU A 110 8.06 -6.97 0.61
C LEU A 110 6.95 -6.19 -0.11
N SER A 111 7.18 -5.89 -1.38
CA SER A 111 6.22 -5.17 -2.21
C SER A 111 5.48 -6.19 -3.09
N ASP A 112 4.20 -5.93 -3.35
CA ASP A 112 3.37 -6.76 -4.25
C ASP A 112 3.82 -6.66 -5.72
N SER A 113 4.62 -5.63 -6.05
CA SER A 113 5.23 -5.44 -7.37
C SER A 113 6.64 -6.07 -7.46
N PRO A 114 6.90 -6.94 -8.45
CA PRO A 114 8.23 -7.50 -8.73
C PRO A 114 9.28 -6.40 -8.94
N GLY A 115 10.49 -6.59 -8.41
CA GLY A 115 11.63 -5.67 -8.62
C GLY A 115 11.74 -4.48 -7.66
N LYS A 116 10.79 -4.28 -6.72
CA LYS A 116 10.88 -3.20 -5.70
C LYS A 116 11.54 -3.64 -4.38
N THR A 117 11.83 -4.93 -4.21
CA THR A 117 12.45 -5.49 -2.99
C THR A 117 13.94 -5.14 -2.94
N MET A 118 14.31 -4.25 -2.01
CA MET A 118 15.70 -3.85 -1.76
C MET A 118 16.12 -4.44 -0.40
N CYS A 119 16.52 -5.70 -0.40
CA CYS A 119 17.21 -6.34 0.70
C CYS A 119 18.20 -7.33 0.10
N GLU A 120 19.47 -7.18 0.44
CA GLU A 120 20.55 -8.00 -0.13
C GLU A 120 20.63 -9.37 0.57
N ASP A 121 20.09 -9.47 1.78
CA ASP A 121 20.00 -10.71 2.55
C ASP A 121 18.81 -11.56 2.07
N GLN A 122 19.11 -12.50 1.16
CA GLN A 122 18.13 -13.43 0.62
C GLN A 122 17.58 -14.40 1.67
N THR A 123 18.37 -14.74 2.69
CA THR A 123 17.92 -15.62 3.78
C THR A 123 16.87 -14.91 4.63
N PHE A 124 17.11 -13.64 4.98
CA PHE A 124 16.14 -12.82 5.69
C PHE A 124 14.85 -12.59 4.87
N LEU A 125 14.98 -12.35 3.56
CA LEU A 125 13.81 -12.24 2.68
C LEU A 125 13.00 -13.53 2.61
N ALA A 126 13.64 -14.69 2.51
CA ALA A 126 12.97 -15.98 2.51
C ALA A 126 12.24 -16.23 3.84
N TYR A 127 12.89 -15.92 4.95
CA TYR A 127 12.30 -16.00 6.29
C TYR A 127 11.05 -15.11 6.41
N LEU A 128 11.13 -13.83 6.02
CA LEU A 128 9.97 -12.93 6.07
C LEU A 128 8.80 -13.44 5.23
N ARG A 129 9.06 -13.93 4.01
CA ARG A 129 8.00 -14.51 3.16
C ARG A 129 7.34 -15.71 3.83
N GLN A 130 8.12 -16.58 4.47
CA GLN A 130 7.60 -17.75 5.18
C GLN A 130 6.71 -17.33 6.37
N VAL A 131 7.17 -16.39 7.20
CA VAL A 131 6.44 -15.91 8.38
C VAL A 131 5.07 -15.34 7.99
N PHE A 132 5.04 -14.53 6.94
CA PHE A 132 3.81 -13.87 6.49
C PHE A 132 3.07 -14.60 5.38
N LYS A 133 3.47 -15.85 5.08
CA LYS A 133 2.83 -16.71 4.07
C LYS A 133 2.72 -16.06 2.68
N VAL A 134 3.70 -15.24 2.31
CA VAL A 134 3.77 -14.58 1.01
C VAL A 134 4.42 -15.54 0.00
N PRO A 135 3.80 -15.82 -1.16
CA PRO A 135 4.39 -16.69 -2.18
C PRO A 135 5.74 -16.18 -2.69
N SER A 136 6.63 -17.11 -3.06
CA SER A 136 7.83 -16.74 -3.81
C SER A 136 7.44 -16.16 -5.17
N PRO A 137 8.14 -15.11 -5.66
CA PRO A 137 7.96 -14.64 -7.02
C PRO A 137 8.19 -15.80 -8.00
N ARG A 138 7.34 -15.93 -9.01
CA ARG A 138 7.57 -16.83 -10.14
C ARG A 138 8.62 -16.24 -11.08
#